data_AF-A0A965EJF2-F1
#
_entry.id   AF-A0A965EJF2-F1
#
_cell.length_a   1.000
_cell.length_b   1.000
_cell.length_c   1.000
_cell.angle_alpha   90.00
_cell.angle_beta   90.00
_cell.angle_gamma   90.00
#
_symmetry.space_group_name_H-M   'P 1'
#
loop_
_entity.id
_entity.type
_entity.pdbx_description
1 polymer ?
#
loop_
_entity_poly.entity_id
_entity_poly.type
_entity_poly.pdbx_seq_one_letter_code
_entity_poly.pdbx_strand_id
1 'polypeptide(L)'
;MDDPFDLIKGNSIAFLNVSDNSLALRISEVADVEAVYFDQYGIERDYKLSWQSEDETIAVVNNGKVEGKASGTTTIVVSYLDVSKALQITVVNNVSSVATVIIANPVNTTLNLNDEVQLTASVRNIEDE
;
A
#
# COMPACT_ATOMS: atom_id res chain seq x y z
N MET A 1 22.10 5.56 27.28
CA MET A 1 21.61 6.95 27.36
C MET A 1 21.06 7.23 25.99
N ASP A 2 19.79 6.92 25.79
CA ASP A 2 19.08 7.27 24.57
C ASP A 2 18.90 8.78 24.55
N ASP A 3 19.20 9.37 23.40
CA ASP A 3 19.15 10.81 23.15
C ASP A 3 17.67 11.27 23.24
N PRO A 4 17.34 12.32 24.02
CA PRO A 4 15.97 12.86 24.10
C PRO A 4 15.47 13.48 22.78
N PHE A 5 16.31 13.53 21.74
CA PHE A 5 15.97 13.96 20.38
C PHE A 5 15.80 12.81 19.38
N ASP A 6 15.28 11.65 19.81
CA ASP A 6 14.68 10.69 18.87
C ASP A 6 13.38 11.29 18.30
N LEU A 7 13.55 12.35 17.51
CA LEU A 7 12.54 13.16 16.85
C LEU A 7 12.03 12.36 15.64
N ILE A 8 11.32 11.27 15.92
CA ILE A 8 10.38 10.68 14.95
C ILE A 8 9.35 11.78 14.64
N LYS A 9 9.08 12.22 13.40
CA LYS A 9 9.09 11.53 12.10
C LYS A 9 9.26 12.54 10.95
N GLY A 10 10.03 12.21 9.92
CA GLY A 10 10.10 13.02 8.69
C GLY A 10 8.75 13.15 7.98
N ASN A 11 8.69 14.07 7.01
CA ASN A 11 7.52 14.23 6.13
C ASN A 11 7.06 12.86 5.60
N SER A 12 5.76 12.57 5.62
CA SER A 12 5.23 11.25 5.26
C SER A 12 3.86 11.32 4.60
N ILE A 13 3.50 10.26 3.87
CA ILE A 13 2.15 10.08 3.29
C ILE A 13 1.55 8.80 3.87
N ALA A 14 0.25 8.82 4.18
CA ALA A 14 -0.51 7.64 4.62
C ALA A 14 -1.77 7.45 3.78
N PHE A 15 -2.15 6.19 3.54
CA PHE A 15 -3.45 5.84 3.00
C PHE A 15 -4.40 5.59 4.18
N LEU A 16 -5.59 6.16 4.15
CA LEU A 16 -6.54 6.08 5.29
C LEU A 16 -7.48 4.89 5.18
N ASN A 17 -7.87 4.54 3.96
CA ASN A 17 -8.88 3.54 3.67
C ASN A 17 -8.32 2.31 2.93
N VAL A 18 -6.99 2.20 2.84
CA VAL A 18 -6.30 1.05 2.24
C VAL A 18 -5.32 0.47 3.25
N SER A 19 -5.44 -0.83 3.48
CA SER A 19 -4.52 -1.59 4.34
C SER A 19 -3.36 -2.15 3.53
N ASP A 20 -2.20 -2.34 4.17
CA ASP A 20 -0.99 -2.96 3.59
C ASP A 20 -0.44 -2.32 2.31
N ASN A 21 -0.87 -1.09 2.00
CA ASN A 21 -0.56 -0.40 0.74
C ASN A 21 -0.90 -1.26 -0.50
N SER A 22 -1.99 -2.04 -0.44
CA SER A 22 -2.45 -2.86 -1.55
C SER A 22 -3.96 -2.75 -1.73
N LEU A 23 -4.43 -2.73 -2.98
CA LEU A 23 -5.83 -2.66 -3.34
C LEU A 23 -6.12 -3.63 -4.48
N ALA A 24 -7.16 -4.44 -4.33
CA ALA A 24 -7.64 -5.34 -5.36
C ALA A 24 -8.95 -4.80 -5.95
N LEU A 25 -9.07 -4.82 -7.28
CA LEU A 25 -10.23 -4.31 -8.03
C LEU A 25 -10.64 -5.31 -9.10
N ARG A 26 -11.91 -5.31 -9.48
CA ARG A 26 -12.37 -5.95 -10.71
C ARG A 26 -12.10 -5.03 -11.92
N ILE A 27 -12.06 -5.62 -13.11
CA ILE A 27 -12.04 -4.81 -14.35
C ILE A 27 -13.27 -3.88 -14.37
N SER A 28 -13.03 -2.62 -14.69
CA SER A 28 -14.01 -1.50 -14.65
C SER A 28 -14.55 -1.15 -13.26
N GLU A 29 -14.03 -1.76 -12.19
CA GLU A 29 -14.32 -1.32 -10.83
C GLU A 29 -13.56 -0.05 -10.51
N VAL A 30 -14.20 0.78 -9.69
CA VAL A 30 -13.68 2.05 -9.22
C VAL A 30 -13.65 2.01 -7.70
N ALA A 31 -12.53 2.44 -7.12
CA ALA A 31 -12.41 2.71 -5.71
C ALA A 31 -11.82 4.10 -5.47
N ASP A 32 -12.29 4.74 -4.41
CA ASP A 32 -11.69 5.98 -3.91
C ASP A 32 -10.60 5.62 -2.91
N VAL A 33 -9.40 6.17 -3.10
CA VAL A 33 -8.26 6.03 -2.20
C VAL A 33 -8.00 7.37 -1.54
N GLU A 34 -8.09 7.39 -0.22
CA GLU A 34 -7.81 8.56 0.60
C GLU A 34 -6.36 8.54 1.04
N ALA A 35 -5.62 9.60 0.70
CA ALA A 35 -4.23 9.77 1.12
C ALA A 35 -4.03 11.13 1.78
N VAL A 36 -3.24 11.15 2.85
CA VAL A 36 -2.95 12.34 3.65
C VAL A 36 -1.46 12.51 3.81
N TYR A 37 -1.01 13.77 3.72
CA TYR A 37 0.36 14.15 4.03
C TYR A 37 0.48 14.60 5.49
N PHE A 38 1.53 14.14 6.15
CA PHE A 38 1.94 14.58 7.48
C PHE A 38 3.29 15.30 7.38
N ASP A 39 3.38 16.48 7.99
CA ASP A 39 4.65 17.19 8.09
C ASP A 39 5.61 16.53 9.10
N GLN A 40 6.82 17.08 9.23
CA GLN A 40 7.85 16.61 10.16
C GLN A 40 7.43 16.58 11.64
N TYR A 41 6.31 17.20 12.00
CA TYR A 41 5.76 17.20 13.35
C TYR A 41 4.61 16.19 13.49
N GLY A 42 4.35 15.39 12.45
CA GLY A 42 3.23 14.47 12.40
C GLY A 42 1.87 15.16 12.30
N ILE A 43 1.83 16.43 11.88
CA ILE A 43 0.58 17.16 11.70
C ILE A 43 0.06 16.90 10.30
N GLU A 44 -1.19 16.44 10.21
CA GLU A 44 -1.93 16.30 8.96
C GLU A 44 -2.05 17.66 8.27
N ARG A 45 -1.68 17.69 6.99
CA ARG A 45 -1.86 18.85 6.11
C ARG A 45 -2.72 18.45 4.93
N ASP A 46 -3.76 19.23 4.71
CA ASP A 46 -4.57 19.15 3.50
C ASP A 46 -3.81 19.81 2.34
N TYR A 47 -3.04 19.00 1.62
CA TYR A 47 -2.34 19.39 0.42
C TYR A 47 -2.79 18.55 -0.76
N LYS A 48 -2.82 19.19 -1.94
CA LYS A 48 -3.07 18.48 -3.18
C LYS A 48 -1.88 17.56 -3.50
N LEU A 49 -2.11 16.26 -3.37
CA LEU A 49 -1.13 15.22 -3.71
C LEU A 49 -1.12 14.97 -5.22
N SER A 50 0.06 14.64 -5.74
CA SER A 50 0.23 14.15 -7.10
C SER A 50 0.05 12.64 -7.14
N TRP A 51 -0.69 12.14 -8.12
CA TRP A 51 -0.97 10.72 -8.31
C TRP A 51 -0.53 10.31 -9.71
N GLN A 52 0.10 9.14 -9.81
CA GLN A 52 0.55 8.58 -11.09
C GLN A 52 0.39 7.06 -11.06
N SER A 53 -0.03 6.48 -12.18
CA SER A 53 0.06 5.03 -12.40
C SER A 53 1.32 4.70 -13.18
N GLU A 54 2.03 3.64 -12.79
CA GLU A 54 3.15 3.10 -13.57
C GLU A 54 2.69 2.43 -14.87
N ASP A 55 1.47 1.89 -14.89
CA ASP A 55 0.85 1.30 -16.09
C ASP A 55 -0.65 1.63 -16.15
N GLU A 56 -0.96 2.67 -16.92
CA GLU A 56 -2.33 3.13 -17.17
C GLU A 56 -3.19 2.14 -17.98
N THR A 57 -2.56 1.14 -18.63
CA THR A 57 -3.31 0.09 -19.33
C THR A 57 -3.94 -0.90 -18.36
N ILE A 58 -3.38 -1.03 -17.15
CA ILE A 58 -3.87 -1.90 -16.07
C ILE A 58 -4.79 -1.14 -15.13
N ALA A 59 -4.36 0.02 -14.62
CA ALA A 59 -5.19 0.87 -13.76
C ALA A 59 -4.86 2.35 -13.93
N VAL A 60 -5.87 3.20 -13.86
CA VAL A 60 -5.72 4.66 -13.93
C VAL A 60 -6.12 5.30 -12.61
N VAL A 61 -5.53 6.45 -12.29
CA VAL A 61 -5.84 7.20 -11.08
C VAL A 61 -6.03 8.67 -11.37
N ASN A 62 -7.07 9.27 -10.79
CA ASN A 62 -7.36 10.69 -10.89
C ASN A 62 -7.73 11.22 -9.52
N ASN A 63 -6.82 11.98 -8.88
CA ASN A 63 -7.01 12.54 -7.53
C ASN A 63 -7.54 11.52 -6.50
N GLY A 64 -6.90 10.36 -6.39
CA GLY A 64 -7.32 9.30 -5.46
C GLY A 64 -8.41 8.38 -6.00
N LYS A 65 -9.13 8.74 -7.08
CA LYS A 65 -10.09 7.83 -7.73
C LYS A 65 -9.35 6.85 -8.64
N VAL A 66 -9.28 5.59 -8.24
CA VAL A 66 -8.61 4.50 -8.97
C VAL A 66 -9.62 3.68 -9.75
N GLU A 67 -9.34 3.41 -11.02
CA GLU A 67 -10.17 2.56 -11.88
C GLU A 67 -9.34 1.44 -12.51
N GLY A 68 -9.78 0.20 -12.37
CA GLY A 68 -9.17 -0.96 -13.02
C GLY A 68 -9.56 -1.04 -14.50
N LYS A 69 -8.58 -1.13 -15.41
CA LYS A 69 -8.80 -1.18 -16.86
C LYS A 69 -8.61 -2.57 -17.45
N ALA A 70 -7.57 -3.29 -17.05
CA ALA A 70 -7.26 -4.63 -17.53
C ALA A 70 -6.69 -5.49 -16.41
N SER A 71 -6.87 -6.80 -16.49
CA SER A 71 -6.32 -7.72 -15.49
C SER A 71 -4.79 -7.65 -15.45
N GLY A 72 -4.23 -7.56 -14.25
CA GLY A 72 -2.79 -7.45 -14.04
C GLY A 72 -2.48 -6.78 -12.70
N THR A 73 -1.21 -6.51 -12.46
CA THR A 73 -0.75 -5.77 -11.28
C THR A 73 0.02 -4.55 -11.74
N THR A 74 -0.26 -3.39 -11.15
CA THR A 74 0.46 -2.14 -11.38
C THR A 74 0.66 -1.40 -10.05
N THR A 75 1.45 -0.34 -10.07
CA THR A 75 1.69 0.51 -8.90
C THR A 75 1.14 1.89 -9.16
N ILE A 76 0.45 2.44 -8.17
CA ILE A 76 0.13 3.86 -8.10
C ILE A 76 1.10 4.53 -7.14
N VAL A 77 1.75 5.59 -7.61
CA VAL A 77 2.64 6.43 -6.80
C VAL A 77 1.93 7.72 -6.45
N VAL A 78 1.88 8.01 -5.15
CA VAL A 78 1.38 9.27 -4.59
C VAL A 78 2.57 10.07 -4.08
N SER A 79 2.65 11.35 -4.42
CA SER A 79 3.78 12.19 -4.04
C SER A 79 3.39 13.60 -3.67
N TYR A 80 4.21 14.19 -2.81
CA TYR A 80 4.17 15.60 -2.45
C TYR A 80 5.57 16.05 -2.02
N LEU A 81 6.10 17.08 -2.69
CA LEU A 81 7.48 17.56 -2.51
C LEU A 81 8.51 16.42 -2.65
N ASP A 82 9.25 16.14 -1.59
CA ASP A 82 10.31 15.13 -1.48
C ASP A 82 9.81 13.78 -0.96
N VAL A 83 8.50 13.65 -0.71
CA VAL A 83 7.88 12.42 -0.19
C VAL A 83 7.07 11.74 -1.28
N SER A 84 7.23 10.42 -1.37
CA SER A 84 6.37 9.57 -2.18
C SER A 84 5.97 8.30 -1.44
N LYS A 85 4.87 7.70 -1.88
CA LYS A 85 4.37 6.42 -1.39
C LYS A 85 3.76 5.62 -2.52
N ALA A 86 4.07 4.33 -2.56
CA ALA A 86 3.54 3.40 -3.53
C ALA A 86 2.33 2.64 -2.97
N LEU A 87 1.35 2.42 -3.85
CA LEU A 87 0.17 1.61 -3.63
C LEU A 87 0.11 0.53 -4.71
N GLN A 88 0.13 -0.73 -4.32
CA GLN A 88 0.01 -1.83 -5.27
C GLN A 88 -1.46 -2.03 -5.67
N ILE A 89 -1.75 -2.05 -6.96
CA ILE A 89 -3.07 -2.31 -7.51
C ILE A 89 -3.07 -3.64 -8.23
N THR A 90 -3.98 -4.54 -7.85
CA THR A 90 -4.22 -5.79 -8.57
C THR A 90 -5.61 -5.77 -9.16
N VAL A 91 -5.71 -5.83 -10.49
CA VAL A 91 -6.97 -5.87 -11.21
C VAL A 91 -7.23 -7.30 -11.67
N VAL A 92 -8.43 -7.81 -11.40
CA VAL A 92 -8.82 -9.17 -11.81
C VAL A 92 -10.09 -9.18 -12.64
N ASN A 93 -10.16 -10.12 -13.57
CA ASN A 93 -11.37 -10.34 -14.38
C ASN A 93 -12.45 -11.13 -13.61
N ASN A 94 -12.05 -12.02 -12.70
CA ASN A 94 -12.95 -12.84 -11.89
C ASN A 94 -12.43 -12.91 -10.45
N VAL A 95 -13.31 -12.82 -9.46
CA VAL A 95 -12.96 -12.87 -8.03
C VAL A 95 -12.31 -14.18 -7.61
N SER A 96 -12.43 -15.27 -8.37
CA SER A 96 -11.71 -16.51 -8.04
C SER A 96 -10.21 -16.48 -8.38
N SER A 97 -9.66 -15.34 -8.80
CA SER A 97 -8.29 -15.25 -9.34
C SER A 97 -7.28 -14.49 -8.45
N VAL A 98 -7.67 -13.96 -7.29
CA VAL A 98 -6.73 -13.28 -6.39
C VAL A 98 -6.21 -14.28 -5.36
N ALA A 99 -4.99 -14.77 -5.57
CA ALA A 99 -4.24 -15.46 -4.53
C ALA A 99 -3.21 -14.50 -3.94
N THR A 100 -3.56 -13.74 -2.90
CA THR A 100 -2.61 -12.84 -2.23
C THR A 100 -1.70 -13.66 -1.32
N VAL A 101 -0.41 -13.84 -1.63
CA VAL A 101 0.53 -14.58 -0.75
C VAL A 101 1.01 -13.64 0.37
N ILE A 102 0.43 -13.76 1.56
CA ILE A 102 0.89 -13.04 2.77
C ILE A 102 2.03 -13.83 3.40
N ILE A 103 3.28 -13.41 3.21
CA ILE A 103 4.42 -13.97 3.96
C ILE A 103 4.42 -13.34 5.35
N ALA A 104 3.85 -14.02 6.33
CA ALA A 104 3.97 -13.64 7.73
C ALA A 104 5.30 -14.15 8.28
N ASN A 105 6.17 -13.22 8.66
CA ASN A 105 7.34 -13.53 9.48
C ASN A 105 6.86 -13.57 10.95
N PRO A 106 7.02 -14.68 11.69
CA PRO A 106 6.75 -14.64 13.12
C PRO A 106 7.76 -13.66 13.76
N VAL A 107 7.26 -12.59 14.37
CA VAL A 107 8.06 -11.64 15.14
C VAL A 107 8.56 -12.36 16.39
N ASN A 108 9.72 -13.00 16.27
CA ASN A 108 10.49 -13.52 17.39
C ASN A 108 11.66 -12.57 17.58
N THR A 109 11.59 -11.68 18.57
CA THR A 109 12.56 -10.59 18.81
C THR A 109 13.94 -11.07 19.31
N THR A 110 14.34 -12.32 19.07
CA THR A 110 15.72 -12.81 19.23
C THR A 110 15.88 -14.12 18.43
N LEU A 111 16.84 -14.17 17.50
CA LEU A 111 17.24 -15.38 16.79
C LEU A 111 18.64 -15.81 17.29
N ASN A 112 18.75 -17.04 17.79
CA ASN A 112 20.03 -17.66 18.14
C ASN A 112 20.59 -18.49 16.97
N LEU A 113 21.89 -18.80 17.00
CA LEU A 113 22.53 -19.65 16.01
C LEU A 113 21.91 -21.07 16.07
N ASN A 114 21.33 -21.54 14.96
CA ASN A 114 20.53 -22.77 14.76
C ASN A 114 18.99 -22.66 14.91
N ASP A 115 18.42 -21.46 15.00
CA ASP A 115 16.95 -21.32 14.94
C ASP A 115 16.44 -21.50 13.49
N GLU A 116 15.46 -22.38 13.29
CA GLU A 116 14.67 -22.46 12.06
C GLU A 116 13.40 -21.61 12.19
N VAL A 117 13.24 -20.63 11.30
CA VAL A 117 12.04 -19.78 11.23
C VAL A 117 11.06 -20.39 10.25
N GLN A 118 9.83 -20.67 10.69
CA GLN A 118 8.73 -21.01 9.78
C GLN A 118 8.06 -19.73 9.28
N LEU A 119 8.22 -19.45 7.99
CA LEU A 119 7.45 -18.44 7.27
C LEU A 119 6.10 -19.04 6.91
N THR A 120 5.00 -18.40 7.32
CA THR A 120 3.67 -18.82 6.88
C THR A 120 3.20 -17.92 5.74
N ALA A 121 2.76 -18.54 4.65
CA ALA A 121 2.17 -17.88 3.50
C ALA A 121 0.66 -18.10 3.55
N SER A 122 -0.17 -17.07 3.81
CA SER A 122 -1.64 -17.20 3.71
C SER A 122 -2.16 -16.57 2.43
N VAL A 123 -3.10 -17.24 1.77
CA VAL A 123 -3.74 -16.78 0.53
C VAL A 123 -5.05 -16.09 0.87
N ARG A 124 -5.20 -14.77 0.59
CA ARG A 124 -6.46 -14.05 0.79
C ARG A 124 -7.06 -13.59 -0.54
N ASN A 125 -8.36 -13.82 -0.72
CA ASN A 125 -9.13 -13.38 -1.89
C ASN A 125 -9.72 -11.96 -1.68
N ILE A 126 -10.16 -11.28 -2.74
CA ILE A 126 -10.77 -9.93 -2.73
C ILE A 126 -12.04 -9.83 -1.85
N GLU A 127 -12.65 -10.97 -1.51
CA GLU A 127 -13.85 -11.03 -0.66
C GLU A 127 -13.57 -11.45 0.79
N ASP A 128 -12.30 -11.58 1.21
CA ASP A 128 -11.91 -11.97 2.58
C ASP A 128 -12.52 -13.33 3.02
N GLU A 129 -12.68 -14.27 2.07
CA GLU A 129 -12.90 -15.70 2.34
C GLU A 129 -11.59 -16.51 2.32
#